data_AF-A0AAE7EKM4-F1
#
_entry.id   AF-A0AAE7EKM4-F1
#
_cell.length_a   1.000
_cell.length_b   1.000
_cell.length_c   1.000
_cell.angle_alpha   90.00
_cell.angle_beta   90.00
_cell.angle_gamma   90.00
#
_symmetry.space_group_name_H-M   'P 1'
#
loop_
_entity.id
_entity.type
_entity.pdbx_description
1 polymer ?
#
loop_
_entity_poly.entity_id
_entity_poly.type
_entity_poly.pdbx_seq_one_letter_code
_entity_poly.pdbx_strand_id
1 'polypeptide(L)'
;MLAQAVVDINETNLHQTLEQSMSQPVLFYFWSDRSQHCLQLTPILDKLAAEYAGQFVLAKVDCDAEQAIAAQFGLRSLPTVYLFKDGQPVDGFQGPQPEEMIREFLQRFQPKAEDLKLAEATELLQEDRAAEALPLLKDAWSLSNQRSDIGLTLAETQIALNKTDDAEAVLATIPLQDRDTRYLGLVAQIELMKQAADTPEIQQLQQQVQQQPENVELAVQLALQLHQVGRNEEALELLMGHLKKDLAAANGSARKTLMDILAALGTGDALAAKYRRQLYSLLY
;
A
#
# COMPACT_ATOMS: atom_id res chain seq x y z
N MET A 1 -17.35 -9.58 9.14
CA MET A 1 -17.74 -10.58 10.17
C MET A 1 -16.43 -11.10 10.73
N LEU A 2 -16.05 -10.75 11.97
CA LEU A 2 -14.78 -11.22 12.54
C LEU A 2 -14.85 -12.75 12.60
N ALA A 3 -13.96 -13.44 11.86
CA ALA A 3 -13.82 -14.88 11.98
C ALA A 3 -13.55 -15.21 13.45
N GLN A 4 -14.24 -16.22 13.98
CA GLN A 4 -13.95 -16.70 15.33
C GLN A 4 -12.46 -17.07 15.41
N ALA A 5 -11.71 -16.38 16.28
CA ALA A 5 -10.28 -16.60 16.43
C ALA A 5 -9.94 -18.01 16.94
N VAL A 6 -10.93 -18.73 17.46
CA VAL A 6 -10.85 -20.12 17.91
C VAL A 6 -12.01 -20.91 17.32
N VAL A 7 -11.72 -22.04 16.69
CA VAL A 7 -12.69 -22.94 16.05
C VAL A 7 -12.42 -24.37 16.50
N ASP A 8 -13.43 -25.06 17.01
CA ASP A 8 -13.36 -26.50 17.25
C ASP A 8 -13.64 -27.25 15.95
N ILE A 9 -12.67 -28.06 15.53
CA ILE A 9 -12.70 -28.76 14.25
C ILE A 9 -13.49 -30.06 14.37
N ASN A 10 -14.28 -30.34 13.35
CA ASN A 10 -14.99 -31.60 13.13
C ASN A 10 -15.08 -31.89 11.63
N GLU A 11 -15.72 -33.01 11.26
CA GLU A 11 -15.78 -33.45 9.86
C GLU A 11 -16.47 -32.44 8.92
N THR A 12 -17.36 -31.59 9.44
CA THR A 12 -18.14 -30.67 8.61
C THR A 12 -17.42 -29.35 8.30
N ASN A 13 -16.49 -28.92 9.16
CA ASN A 13 -15.80 -27.64 9.01
C ASN A 13 -14.31 -27.75 8.63
N LEU A 14 -13.69 -28.93 8.76
CA LEU A 14 -12.26 -29.12 8.47
C LEU A 14 -11.84 -28.58 7.09
N HIS A 15 -12.61 -28.91 6.04
CA HIS A 15 -12.27 -28.48 4.69
C HIS A 15 -12.33 -26.96 4.54
N GLN A 16 -13.38 -26.33 5.07
CA GLN A 16 -13.53 -24.88 5.06
C GLN A 16 -12.40 -24.19 5.84
N THR A 17 -11.99 -24.74 7.00
CA THR A 17 -10.90 -24.18 7.78
C THR A 17 -9.56 -24.34 7.06
N LEU A 18 -9.33 -25.45 6.34
CA LEU A 18 -8.16 -25.60 5.48
C LEU A 18 -8.16 -24.59 4.32
N GLU A 19 -9.29 -24.36 3.67
CA GLU A 19 -9.43 -23.32 2.64
C GLU A 19 -9.17 -21.91 3.19
N GLN A 20 -9.61 -21.62 4.41
CA GLN A 20 -9.33 -20.34 5.09
C GLN A 20 -7.82 -20.09 5.23
N SER A 21 -6.99 -21.13 5.29
CA SER A 21 -5.53 -20.99 5.32
C SER A 21 -4.93 -20.31 4.08
N MET A 22 -5.68 -20.21 2.98
CA MET A 22 -5.29 -19.48 1.78
C MET A 22 -5.28 -17.97 1.96
N SER A 23 -6.07 -17.43 2.90
CA SER A 23 -6.16 -15.99 3.15
C SER A 23 -5.59 -15.58 4.51
N GLN A 24 -5.61 -16.49 5.48
CA GLN A 24 -5.20 -16.21 6.85
C GLN A 24 -4.55 -17.45 7.47
N PRO A 25 -3.39 -17.34 8.15
CA PRO A 25 -2.76 -18.50 8.78
C PRO A 25 -3.70 -19.24 9.76
N VAL A 26 -3.69 -20.57 9.71
CA VAL A 26 -4.49 -21.42 10.60
C VAL A 26 -3.56 -22.30 11.43
N LEU A 27 -3.64 -22.16 12.74
CA LEU A 27 -2.90 -22.95 13.71
C LEU A 27 -3.75 -24.13 14.17
N PHE A 28 -3.53 -25.31 13.60
CA PHE A 28 -4.15 -26.55 14.05
C PHE A 28 -3.49 -27.04 15.33
N TYR A 29 -4.29 -27.18 16.39
CA TYR A 29 -3.88 -27.69 17.69
C TYR A 29 -4.58 -29.03 17.95
N PHE A 30 -3.80 -30.11 17.87
CA PHE A 30 -4.27 -31.47 18.13
C PHE A 30 -4.08 -31.79 19.61
N TRP A 31 -5.18 -32.04 20.30
CA TRP A 31 -5.23 -32.11 21.75
C TRP A 31 -6.10 -33.25 22.27
N SER A 32 -6.02 -33.49 23.58
CA SER A 32 -6.84 -34.48 24.31
C SER A 32 -6.86 -34.07 25.79
N ASP A 33 -8.04 -34.19 26.42
CA ASP A 33 -8.23 -33.93 27.86
C ASP A 33 -7.41 -34.87 28.77
N ARG A 34 -6.97 -36.01 28.22
CA ARG A 34 -6.20 -37.03 28.96
C ARG A 34 -4.71 -36.69 29.05
N SER A 35 -4.24 -35.71 28.30
CA SER A 35 -2.83 -35.32 28.25
C SER A 35 -2.54 -34.15 29.18
N GLN A 36 -1.67 -34.36 30.17
CA GLN A 36 -1.23 -33.31 31.08
C GLN A 36 -0.52 -32.16 30.34
N HIS A 37 0.15 -32.44 29.23
CA HIS A 37 0.80 -31.42 28.41
C HIS A 37 -0.21 -30.54 27.66
N CYS A 38 -1.35 -31.09 27.25
CA CYS A 38 -2.44 -30.31 26.66
C CYS A 38 -3.04 -29.34 27.69
N LEU A 39 -3.22 -29.77 28.94
CA LEU A 39 -3.73 -28.90 30.02
C LEU A 39 -2.84 -27.67 30.27
N GLN A 40 -1.54 -27.76 30.01
CA GLN A 40 -0.60 -26.64 30.10
C GLN A 40 -0.63 -25.74 28.85
N LEU A 41 -0.75 -26.35 27.67
CA LEU A 41 -0.63 -25.66 26.39
C LEU A 41 -1.92 -24.95 25.94
N THR A 42 -3.09 -25.56 26.19
CA THR A 42 -4.40 -24.99 25.83
C THR A 42 -4.58 -23.54 26.31
N PRO A 43 -4.37 -23.19 27.61
CA PRO A 43 -4.57 -21.81 28.05
C PRO A 43 -3.60 -20.81 27.42
N ILE A 44 -2.39 -21.25 27.06
CA ILE A 44 -1.41 -20.40 26.36
C ILE A 44 -1.92 -20.10 24.95
N LEU A 45 -2.36 -21.12 24.21
CA LEU A 45 -2.87 -20.94 22.85
C LEU A 45 -4.16 -20.13 22.82
N ASP A 46 -5.10 -20.37 23.74
CA ASP A 46 -6.35 -19.59 23.84
C ASP A 46 -6.05 -18.11 24.16
N LYS A 47 -5.08 -17.84 25.05
CA LYS A 47 -4.60 -16.46 25.35
C LYS A 47 -4.02 -15.79 24.10
N LEU A 48 -3.15 -16.47 23.37
CA LEU A 48 -2.52 -15.92 22.16
C LEU A 48 -3.56 -15.68 21.06
N ALA A 49 -4.51 -16.61 20.85
CA ALA A 49 -5.58 -16.42 19.86
C ALA A 49 -6.42 -15.16 20.16
N ALA A 50 -6.68 -14.87 21.44
CA ALA A 50 -7.36 -13.65 21.85
C ALA A 50 -6.49 -12.39 21.66
N GLU A 51 -5.21 -12.43 22.04
CA GLU A 51 -4.29 -11.30 21.95
C GLU A 51 -4.01 -10.87 20.51
N TYR A 52 -3.81 -11.83 19.61
CA TYR A 52 -3.51 -11.58 18.21
C TYR A 52 -4.74 -11.23 17.37
N ALA A 53 -5.93 -11.21 17.98
CA ALA A 53 -7.17 -10.60 17.46
C ALA A 53 -7.42 -10.81 15.95
N GLY A 54 -7.35 -12.06 15.49
CA GLY A 54 -7.62 -12.39 14.08
C GLY A 54 -6.41 -12.22 13.15
N GLN A 55 -5.17 -12.25 13.64
CA GLN A 55 -4.01 -12.46 12.76
C GLN A 55 -3.82 -13.93 12.36
N PHE A 56 -4.40 -14.87 13.11
CA PHE A 56 -4.48 -16.29 12.78
C PHE A 56 -5.76 -16.90 13.38
N VAL A 57 -6.13 -18.09 12.91
CA VAL A 57 -7.21 -18.90 13.50
C VAL A 57 -6.60 -20.05 14.30
N LEU A 58 -7.02 -20.23 15.55
CA LEU A 58 -6.72 -21.42 16.34
C LEU A 58 -7.76 -22.49 16.06
N ALA A 59 -7.37 -23.54 15.33
CA ALA A 59 -8.22 -24.67 14.98
C ALA A 59 -7.95 -25.85 15.93
N LYS A 60 -8.83 -26.06 16.91
CA LYS A 60 -8.67 -27.08 17.97
C LYS A 60 -9.26 -28.40 17.49
N VAL A 61 -8.45 -29.45 17.46
CA VAL A 61 -8.86 -30.82 17.08
C VAL A 61 -8.79 -31.71 18.31
N ASP A 62 -9.94 -32.05 18.87
CA ASP A 62 -10.03 -33.05 19.94
C ASP A 62 -9.78 -34.44 19.34
N CYS A 63 -8.63 -35.03 19.65
CA CYS A 63 -8.24 -36.32 19.09
C CYS A 63 -8.97 -37.52 19.73
N ASP A 64 -9.62 -37.34 20.88
CA ASP A 64 -10.48 -38.37 21.48
C ASP A 64 -11.83 -38.43 20.74
N ALA A 65 -12.38 -37.27 20.37
CA ALA A 65 -13.65 -37.14 19.65
C ALA A 65 -13.49 -37.34 18.13
N GLU A 66 -12.49 -36.70 17.52
CA GLU A 66 -12.30 -36.61 16.07
C GLU A 66 -11.17 -37.53 15.56
N GLN A 67 -11.26 -38.81 15.92
CA GLN A 67 -10.20 -39.81 15.64
C GLN A 67 -9.91 -39.97 14.14
N ALA A 68 -10.94 -39.92 13.30
CA ALA A 68 -10.79 -40.03 11.85
C ALA A 68 -10.00 -38.86 11.26
N ILE A 69 -10.21 -37.65 11.78
CA ILE A 69 -9.46 -36.45 11.39
C ILE A 69 -8.02 -36.59 11.89
N ALA A 70 -7.82 -36.89 13.17
CA ALA A 70 -6.48 -37.05 13.75
C ALA A 70 -5.63 -38.08 12.98
N ALA A 71 -6.23 -39.18 12.51
CA ALA A 71 -5.56 -40.19 11.70
C ALA A 71 -5.07 -39.65 10.34
N GLN A 72 -5.82 -38.75 9.69
CA GLN A 72 -5.43 -38.16 8.41
C GLN A 72 -4.15 -37.31 8.51
N PHE A 73 -3.93 -36.67 9.67
CA PHE A 73 -2.75 -35.85 9.92
C PHE A 73 -1.52 -36.66 10.37
N GLY A 74 -1.63 -37.98 10.54
CA GLY A 74 -0.50 -38.85 10.84
C GLY A 74 0.23 -38.51 12.14
N LEU A 75 -0.52 -38.11 13.17
CA LEU A 75 0.02 -37.64 14.45
C LEU A 75 0.88 -38.72 15.14
N ARG A 76 2.02 -38.30 15.68
CA ARG A 76 2.96 -39.18 16.43
C ARG A 76 2.87 -39.01 17.93
N SER A 77 2.44 -37.85 18.40
CA SER A 77 2.35 -37.49 19.81
C SER A 77 1.30 -36.39 20.03
N LEU A 78 0.82 -36.26 21.27
CA LEU A 78 -0.05 -35.16 21.69
C LEU A 78 0.61 -34.40 22.85
N PRO A 79 0.52 -33.05 22.89
CA PRO A 79 -0.06 -32.20 21.85
C PRO A 79 0.82 -32.11 20.61
N THR A 80 0.20 -31.90 19.45
CA THR A 80 0.90 -31.50 18.22
C THR A 80 0.25 -30.21 17.71
N VAL A 81 1.07 -29.28 17.24
CA VAL A 81 0.61 -28.03 16.62
C VAL A 81 1.19 -27.94 15.21
N TYR A 82 0.34 -27.67 14.23
CA TYR A 82 0.75 -27.38 12.86
C TYR A 82 0.21 -26.03 12.43
N LEU A 83 1.04 -25.22 11.78
CA LEU A 83 0.61 -24.02 11.11
C LEU A 83 0.38 -24.30 9.64
N PHE A 84 -0.81 -23.96 9.17
CA PHE A 84 -1.21 -24.01 7.78
C PHE A 84 -1.26 -22.60 7.20
N LYS A 85 -0.67 -22.44 6.01
CA LYS A 85 -0.71 -21.21 5.22
C LYS A 85 -0.70 -21.60 3.74
N ASP A 86 -1.43 -20.87 2.91
CA ASP A 86 -1.55 -21.12 1.47
C ASP A 86 -2.02 -22.57 1.18
N GLY A 87 -2.91 -23.11 2.04
CA GLY A 87 -3.46 -24.46 1.92
C GLY A 87 -2.54 -25.59 2.38
N GLN A 88 -1.34 -25.30 2.88
CA GLN A 88 -0.31 -26.30 3.18
C GLN A 88 0.27 -26.15 4.60
N PRO A 89 0.72 -27.24 5.23
CA PRO A 89 1.46 -27.16 6.49
C PRO A 89 2.85 -26.56 6.23
N VAL A 90 3.12 -25.40 6.84
CA VAL A 90 4.39 -24.67 6.65
C VAL A 90 5.38 -24.88 7.79
N ASP A 91 4.92 -25.13 9.01
CA ASP A 91 5.74 -25.43 10.18
C ASP A 91 4.90 -26.05 11.31
N GLY A 92 5.53 -26.54 12.37
CA GLY A 92 4.84 -27.08 13.53
C GLY A 92 5.76 -27.54 14.64
N PHE A 93 5.18 -27.90 15.78
CA PHE A 93 5.91 -28.45 16.91
C PHE A 93 5.12 -29.55 17.61
N GLN A 94 5.82 -30.42 18.34
CA GLN A 94 5.26 -31.50 19.14
C GLN A 94 5.63 -31.29 20.61
N GLY A 95 4.72 -31.67 21.50
CA GLY A 95 4.87 -31.51 22.94
C GLY A 95 4.62 -30.07 23.42
N PRO A 96 4.70 -29.85 24.75
CA PRO A 96 4.51 -28.52 25.32
C PRO A 96 5.68 -27.59 24.94
N GLN A 97 5.39 -26.32 24.73
CA GLN A 97 6.37 -25.26 24.49
C GLN A 97 6.10 -24.08 25.42
N PRO A 98 7.13 -23.34 25.87
CA PRO A 98 6.93 -22.10 26.62
C PRO A 98 6.28 -21.03 25.72
N GLU A 99 5.56 -20.09 26.34
CA GLU A 99 4.82 -19.04 25.63
C GLU A 99 5.75 -18.22 24.71
N GLU A 100 6.98 -17.91 25.15
CA GLU A 100 7.96 -17.16 24.36
C GLU A 100 8.28 -17.85 23.03
N MET A 101 8.53 -19.17 23.05
CA MET A 101 8.84 -19.93 21.84
C MET A 101 7.64 -20.00 20.89
N ILE A 102 6.42 -20.04 21.41
CA ILE A 102 5.20 -20.01 20.59
C ILE A 102 5.02 -18.63 19.95
N ARG A 103 5.33 -17.55 20.67
CA ARG A 103 5.30 -16.19 20.11
C ARG A 103 6.33 -16.01 19.01
N GLU A 104 7.56 -16.47 19.20
CA GLU A 104 8.59 -16.47 18.16
C GLU A 104 8.16 -17.32 16.96
N PHE A 105 7.56 -18.49 17.21
CA PHE A 105 7.00 -19.34 16.17
C PHE A 105 5.96 -18.57 15.34
N LEU A 106 4.98 -17.93 15.98
CA LEU A 106 3.91 -17.18 15.32
C LEU A 106 4.40 -15.92 14.59
N GLN A 107 5.39 -15.21 15.14
CA GLN A 107 5.97 -14.00 14.54
C GLN A 107 6.51 -14.23 13.13
N ARG A 108 7.08 -15.42 12.85
CA ARG A 108 7.60 -15.76 11.52
C ARG A 108 6.53 -15.81 10.44
N PHE A 109 5.25 -15.89 10.82
CA PHE A 109 4.12 -16.07 9.91
C PHE A 109 3.06 -14.97 10.02
N GLN A 110 3.31 -13.94 10.84
CA GLN A 110 2.45 -12.77 10.86
C GLN A 110 2.45 -12.08 9.48
N PRO A 111 1.33 -11.47 9.07
CA PRO A 111 1.31 -10.60 7.91
C PRO A 111 2.39 -9.53 8.07
N LYS A 112 3.18 -9.29 7.03
CA LYS A 112 4.20 -8.25 7.09
C LYS A 112 3.53 -6.88 7.17
N ALA A 113 4.24 -5.90 7.73
CA ALA A 113 3.69 -4.56 7.90
C ALA A 113 3.25 -3.93 6.57
N GLU A 114 3.99 -4.18 5.49
CA GLU A 114 3.64 -3.77 4.13
C GLU A 114 2.34 -4.41 3.62
N ASP A 115 2.08 -5.67 3.96
CA ASP A 115 0.88 -6.41 3.51
C ASP A 115 -0.36 -5.90 4.24
N LEU A 116 -0.25 -5.61 5.54
CA LEU A 116 -1.32 -4.99 6.32
C LEU A 116 -1.68 -3.61 5.78
N LYS A 117 -0.66 -2.80 5.45
CA LYS A 117 -0.87 -1.46 4.86
C LYS A 117 -1.47 -1.53 3.47
N LEU A 118 -1.05 -2.49 2.65
CA LEU A 118 -1.65 -2.72 1.33
C LEU A 118 -3.12 -3.11 1.48
N ALA A 119 -3.46 -4.00 2.43
CA ALA A 119 -4.85 -4.40 2.69
C ALA A 119 -5.71 -3.21 3.12
N GLU A 120 -5.26 -2.43 4.10
CA GLU A 120 -5.95 -1.22 4.58
C GLU A 120 -6.12 -0.19 3.44
N ALA A 121 -5.08 0.04 2.65
CA ALA A 121 -5.17 0.92 1.49
C ALA A 121 -6.17 0.40 0.44
N THR A 122 -6.22 -0.91 0.22
CA THR A 122 -7.16 -1.52 -0.73
C THR A 122 -8.61 -1.34 -0.28
N GLU A 123 -8.89 -1.48 1.02
CA GLU A 123 -10.21 -1.18 1.58
C GLU A 123 -10.60 0.29 1.37
N LEU A 124 -9.68 1.23 1.65
CA LEU A 124 -9.90 2.66 1.41
C LEU A 124 -10.16 2.97 -0.07
N LEU A 125 -9.48 2.28 -0.99
CA LEU A 125 -9.71 2.45 -2.44
C LEU A 125 -11.10 1.95 -2.87
N GLN A 126 -11.60 0.86 -2.27
CA GLN A 126 -12.96 0.39 -2.51
C GLN A 126 -14.04 1.36 -2.00
N GLU A 127 -13.68 2.19 -1.01
CA GLU A 127 -14.52 3.27 -0.48
C GLU A 127 -14.31 4.62 -1.21
N ASP A 128 -13.61 4.64 -2.35
CA ASP A 128 -13.23 5.85 -3.11
C ASP A 128 -12.37 6.87 -2.31
N ARG A 129 -11.70 6.43 -1.24
CA ARG A 129 -10.86 7.24 -0.34
C ARG A 129 -9.38 7.22 -0.73
N ALA A 130 -9.10 7.45 -2.02
CA ALA A 130 -7.74 7.39 -2.59
C ALA A 130 -6.73 8.32 -1.89
N ALA A 131 -7.16 9.48 -1.40
CA ALA A 131 -6.28 10.43 -0.70
C ALA A 131 -5.74 9.88 0.63
N GLU A 132 -6.53 9.04 1.31
CA GLU A 132 -6.15 8.40 2.58
C GLU A 132 -5.35 7.11 2.34
N ALA A 133 -5.62 6.41 1.23
CA ALA A 133 -4.85 5.23 0.82
C ALA A 133 -3.41 5.56 0.41
N LEU A 134 -3.19 6.73 -0.21
CA LEU A 134 -1.90 7.15 -0.74
C LEU A 134 -0.72 7.06 0.27
N PRO A 135 -0.78 7.63 1.49
CA PRO A 135 0.31 7.52 2.45
C PRO A 135 0.59 6.08 2.87
N LEU A 136 -0.45 5.25 3.04
CA LEU A 136 -0.29 3.83 3.40
C LEU A 136 0.44 3.05 2.31
N LEU A 137 0.10 3.29 1.05
CA LEU A 137 0.77 2.67 -0.11
C LEU A 137 2.22 3.13 -0.26
N LYS A 138 2.51 4.41 -0.01
CA LYS A 138 3.89 4.92 -0.02
C LYS A 138 4.74 4.23 1.05
N ASP A 139 4.20 4.09 2.26
CA ASP A 139 4.87 3.40 3.36
C ASP A 139 5.07 1.91 3.04
N ALA A 140 4.02 1.22 2.57
CA ALA A 140 4.08 -0.19 2.19
C ALA A 140 5.11 -0.44 1.07
N TRP A 141 5.17 0.43 0.07
CA TRP A 141 6.08 0.31 -1.05
C TRP A 141 7.54 0.48 -0.62
N SER A 142 7.80 1.39 0.32
CA SER A 142 9.13 1.58 0.93
C SER A 142 9.54 0.37 1.77
N LEU A 143 8.65 -0.12 2.65
CA LEU A 143 8.90 -1.27 3.53
C LEU A 143 9.15 -2.58 2.77
N SER A 144 8.43 -2.77 1.66
CA SER A 144 8.52 -3.97 0.83
C SER A 144 9.72 -3.99 -0.11
N ASN A 145 10.62 -3.00 -0.02
CA ASN A 145 11.72 -2.81 -0.97
C ASN A 145 11.22 -2.71 -2.43
N GLN A 146 10.18 -1.90 -2.62
CA GLN A 146 9.55 -1.59 -3.92
C GLN A 146 8.93 -2.79 -4.64
N ARG A 147 8.16 -3.62 -3.90
CA ARG A 147 7.44 -4.76 -4.49
C ARG A 147 6.44 -4.29 -5.56
N SER A 148 6.40 -5.01 -6.68
CA SER A 148 5.70 -4.59 -7.91
C SER A 148 4.17 -4.48 -7.75
N ASP A 149 3.53 -5.39 -7.02
CA ASP A 149 2.09 -5.37 -6.73
C ASP A 149 1.66 -4.10 -5.97
N ILE A 150 2.45 -3.69 -4.98
CA ILE A 150 2.24 -2.45 -4.23
C ILE A 150 2.51 -1.25 -5.14
N GLY A 151 3.59 -1.30 -5.94
CA GLY A 151 3.92 -0.24 -6.89
C GLY A 151 2.80 0.02 -7.92
N LEU A 152 2.20 -1.04 -8.48
CA LEU A 152 1.07 -0.92 -9.41
C LEU A 152 -0.15 -0.29 -8.75
N THR A 153 -0.47 -0.68 -7.51
CA THR A 153 -1.59 -0.12 -6.74
C THR A 153 -1.33 1.34 -6.33
N LEU A 154 -0.09 1.67 -6.00
CA LEU A 154 0.36 3.04 -5.74
C LEU A 154 0.21 3.92 -6.99
N ALA A 155 0.68 3.45 -8.14
CA ALA A 155 0.55 4.17 -9.41
C ALA A 155 -0.91 4.41 -9.81
N GLU A 156 -1.76 3.40 -9.68
CA GLU A 156 -3.20 3.50 -9.90
C GLU A 156 -3.85 4.55 -8.99
N THR A 157 -3.49 4.55 -7.71
CA THR A 157 -3.96 5.56 -6.73
C THR A 157 -3.48 6.97 -7.10
N GLN A 158 -2.24 7.10 -7.55
CA GLN A 158 -1.68 8.38 -7.98
C GLN A 158 -2.38 8.90 -9.25
N ILE A 159 -2.68 8.03 -10.22
CA ILE A 159 -3.46 8.37 -11.41
C ILE A 159 -4.85 8.88 -11.03
N ALA A 160 -5.56 8.18 -10.12
CA ALA A 160 -6.87 8.60 -9.63
C ALA A 160 -6.86 9.98 -8.95
N LEU A 161 -5.71 10.36 -8.37
CA LEU A 161 -5.48 11.67 -7.75
C LEU A 161 -4.92 12.72 -8.72
N ASN A 162 -4.90 12.45 -10.03
CA ASN A 162 -4.29 13.29 -11.07
C ASN A 162 -2.79 13.60 -10.83
N LYS A 163 -2.07 12.70 -10.17
CA LYS A 163 -0.62 12.78 -9.92
C LYS A 163 0.12 11.90 -10.91
N THR A 164 -0.01 12.21 -12.20
CA THR A 164 0.51 11.38 -13.31
C THR A 164 2.04 11.26 -13.29
N ASP A 165 2.76 12.31 -12.91
CA ASP A 165 4.23 12.30 -12.89
C ASP A 165 4.77 11.39 -11.78
N ASP A 166 4.15 11.45 -10.60
CA ASP A 166 4.38 10.55 -9.47
C ASP A 166 4.10 9.09 -9.87
N ALA A 167 2.99 8.83 -10.58
CA ALA A 167 2.62 7.50 -11.04
C ALA A 167 3.61 6.94 -12.07
N GLU A 168 4.03 7.75 -13.03
CA GLU A 168 5.02 7.37 -14.05
C GLU A 168 6.37 7.04 -13.41
N ALA A 169 6.80 7.83 -12.42
CA ALA A 169 8.01 7.56 -11.67
C ALA A 169 7.96 6.21 -10.95
N VAL A 170 6.82 5.85 -10.36
CA VAL A 170 6.62 4.52 -9.75
C VAL A 170 6.64 3.42 -10.81
N LEU A 171 5.89 3.57 -11.90
CA LEU A 171 5.84 2.56 -12.98
C LEU A 171 7.21 2.34 -13.64
N ALA A 172 8.07 3.36 -13.70
CA ALA A 172 9.43 3.24 -14.23
C ALA A 172 10.29 2.25 -13.42
N THR A 173 10.00 2.06 -12.13
CA THR A 173 10.74 1.14 -11.25
C THR A 173 10.33 -0.32 -11.41
N ILE A 174 9.17 -0.60 -12.04
CA ILE A 174 8.62 -1.95 -12.15
C ILE A 174 9.51 -2.82 -13.06
N PRO A 175 10.01 -3.98 -12.57
CA PRO A 175 10.82 -4.90 -13.34
C PRO A 175 10.11 -5.43 -14.59
N LEU A 176 10.85 -5.70 -15.66
CA LEU A 176 10.28 -6.13 -16.94
C LEU A 176 9.39 -7.39 -16.82
N GLN A 177 9.75 -8.32 -15.93
CA GLN A 177 8.99 -9.55 -15.69
C GLN A 177 7.60 -9.32 -15.10
N ASP A 178 7.39 -8.19 -14.42
CA ASP A 178 6.12 -7.85 -13.75
C ASP A 178 5.29 -6.84 -14.57
N ARG A 179 5.71 -6.52 -15.80
CA ARG A 179 5.00 -5.62 -16.73
C ARG A 179 3.93 -6.37 -17.51
N ASP A 180 2.89 -6.74 -16.79
CA ASP A 180 1.73 -7.45 -17.31
C ASP A 180 0.67 -6.51 -17.94
N THR A 181 -0.52 -7.05 -18.21
CA THR A 181 -1.66 -6.28 -18.74
C THR A 181 -2.05 -5.12 -17.82
N ARG A 182 -1.96 -5.26 -16.49
CA ARG A 182 -2.29 -4.20 -15.54
C ARG A 182 -1.30 -3.05 -15.68
N TYR A 183 0.00 -3.34 -15.72
CA TYR A 183 1.02 -2.34 -15.99
C TYR A 183 0.77 -1.55 -17.28
N LEU A 184 0.53 -2.26 -18.39
CA LEU A 184 0.30 -1.64 -19.70
C LEU A 184 -0.94 -0.74 -19.70
N GLY A 185 -2.01 -1.14 -19.00
CA GLY A 185 -3.22 -0.34 -18.82
C GLY A 185 -2.93 1.00 -18.12
N LEU A 186 -2.16 0.97 -17.03
CA LEU A 186 -1.78 2.18 -16.28
C LEU A 186 -0.91 3.12 -17.13
N VAL A 187 0.05 2.57 -17.88
CA VAL A 187 0.88 3.37 -18.80
C VAL A 187 0.02 4.04 -19.87
N ALA A 188 -0.89 3.29 -20.50
CA ALA A 188 -1.80 3.85 -21.51
C ALA A 188 -2.72 4.93 -20.93
N GLN A 189 -3.18 4.76 -19.68
CA GLN A 189 -4.01 5.75 -19.01
C GLN A 189 -3.24 7.06 -18.75
N ILE A 190 -2.00 6.97 -18.27
CA ILE A 190 -1.12 8.14 -18.09
C ILE A 190 -0.90 8.85 -19.42
N GLU A 191 -0.59 8.09 -20.48
CA GLU A 191 -0.34 8.65 -21.81
C GLU A 191 -1.57 9.41 -22.34
N LEU A 192 -2.77 8.84 -22.21
CA LEU A 192 -4.01 9.50 -22.61
C LEU A 192 -4.28 10.78 -21.79
N MET A 193 -4.00 10.75 -20.48
CA MET A 193 -4.13 11.93 -19.62
C MET A 193 -3.15 13.03 -20.01
N LYS A 194 -1.90 12.67 -20.31
CA LYS A 194 -0.88 13.62 -20.79
C LYS A 194 -1.27 14.23 -22.13
N GLN A 195 -1.73 13.42 -23.08
CA GLN A 195 -2.23 13.91 -24.38
C GLN A 195 -3.44 14.85 -24.21
N ALA A 196 -4.37 14.54 -23.31
CA ALA A 196 -5.49 15.41 -23.01
C ALA A 196 -5.06 16.74 -22.38
N ALA A 197 -3.98 16.74 -21.60
CA ALA A 197 -3.40 17.94 -20.99
C ALA A 197 -2.44 18.71 -21.93
N ASP A 198 -2.13 18.18 -23.12
CA ASP A 198 -1.21 18.81 -24.07
C ASP A 198 -1.98 19.54 -25.18
N THR A 199 -2.65 20.63 -24.80
CA THR A 199 -3.51 21.39 -25.72
C THR A 199 -2.70 22.12 -26.80
N PRO A 200 -3.28 22.38 -27.99
CA PRO A 200 -2.61 23.15 -29.05
C PRO A 200 -2.10 24.52 -28.58
N GLU A 201 -2.83 25.17 -27.67
CA GLU A 201 -2.44 26.45 -27.08
C GLU A 201 -1.18 26.32 -26.20
N ILE A 202 -1.08 25.26 -25.39
CA ILE A 202 0.10 24.98 -24.58
C ILE A 202 1.30 24.71 -25.49
N GLN A 203 1.15 23.89 -26.53
CA GLN A 203 2.22 23.59 -27.48
C GLN A 203 2.76 24.86 -28.17
N GLN A 204 1.87 25.76 -28.60
CA GLN A 204 2.26 27.04 -29.19
C GLN A 204 3.02 27.93 -28.21
N LEU A 205 2.53 28.07 -26.97
CA LEU A 205 3.19 28.88 -25.94
C LEU A 205 4.55 28.28 -25.53
N GLN A 206 4.67 26.96 -25.43
CA GLN A 206 5.95 26.28 -25.19
C GLN A 206 6.96 26.60 -26.29
N GLN A 207 6.55 26.56 -27.55
CA GLN A 207 7.43 26.89 -28.67
C GLN A 207 7.88 28.36 -28.61
N GLN A 208 6.98 29.29 -28.25
CA GLN A 208 7.31 30.71 -28.11
C GLN A 208 8.26 30.97 -26.94
N VAL A 209 8.04 30.33 -25.79
CA VAL A 209 8.95 30.42 -24.62
C VAL A 209 10.33 29.84 -24.94
N GLN A 210 10.41 28.74 -25.71
CA GLN A 210 11.70 28.20 -26.16
C GLN A 210 12.45 29.18 -27.09
N GLN A 211 11.73 29.90 -27.95
CA GLN A 211 12.33 30.92 -28.82
C GLN A 211 12.72 32.20 -28.06
N GLN A 212 12.01 32.52 -26.97
CA GLN A 212 12.22 33.71 -26.16
C GLN A 212 12.29 33.36 -24.66
N PRO A 213 13.37 32.69 -24.21
CA PRO A 213 13.44 32.12 -22.85
C PRO A 213 13.58 33.17 -21.74
N GLU A 214 13.87 34.43 -22.06
CA GLU A 214 13.92 35.54 -21.10
C GLU A 214 12.59 36.34 -21.06
N ASN A 215 11.62 36.00 -21.91
CA ASN A 215 10.33 36.67 -21.94
C ASN A 215 9.40 36.12 -20.84
N VAL A 216 9.40 36.81 -19.70
CA VAL A 216 8.62 36.42 -18.52
C VAL A 216 7.11 36.49 -18.77
N GLU A 217 6.62 37.40 -19.61
CA GLU A 217 5.18 37.49 -19.90
C GLU A 217 4.67 36.22 -20.59
N LEU A 218 5.44 35.69 -21.54
CA LEU A 218 5.14 34.41 -22.19
C LEU A 218 5.19 33.24 -21.20
N ALA A 219 6.17 33.24 -20.30
CA ALA A 219 6.28 32.23 -19.26
C ALA A 219 5.07 32.25 -18.31
N VAL A 220 4.56 33.44 -17.95
CA VAL A 220 3.33 33.58 -17.13
C VAL A 220 2.10 33.07 -17.88
N GLN A 221 1.95 33.40 -19.16
CA GLN A 221 0.85 32.89 -19.99
C GLN A 221 0.87 31.37 -20.10
N LEU A 222 2.05 30.79 -20.34
CA LEU A 222 2.24 29.35 -20.38
C LEU A 222 1.92 28.70 -19.03
N ALA A 223 2.42 29.23 -17.92
CA ALA A 223 2.14 28.71 -16.59
C ALA A 223 0.65 28.73 -16.24
N LEU A 224 -0.09 29.75 -16.68
CA LEU A 224 -1.55 29.79 -16.53
C LEU A 224 -2.25 28.68 -17.33
N GLN A 225 -1.84 28.45 -18.57
CA GLN A 225 -2.40 27.37 -19.40
C GLN A 225 -2.06 25.98 -18.81
N LEU A 226 -0.82 25.79 -18.36
CA LEU A 226 -0.39 24.56 -17.68
C LEU A 226 -1.20 24.31 -16.40
N HIS A 227 -1.46 25.34 -15.59
CA HIS A 227 -2.31 25.23 -14.41
C HIS A 227 -3.74 24.81 -14.75
N GLN A 228 -4.33 25.35 -15.83
CA GLN A 228 -5.71 25.04 -16.25
C GLN A 228 -5.91 23.55 -16.56
N VAL A 229 -4.89 22.87 -17.06
CA VAL A 229 -4.92 21.43 -17.38
C VAL A 229 -4.32 20.56 -16.25
N GLY A 230 -4.02 21.14 -15.09
CA GLY A 230 -3.50 20.41 -13.93
C GLY A 230 -1.99 20.13 -13.96
N ARG A 231 -1.25 20.62 -14.96
CA ARG A 231 0.23 20.52 -15.09
C ARG A 231 0.93 21.52 -14.15
N ASN A 232 0.63 21.42 -12.87
CA ASN A 232 0.99 22.39 -11.85
C ASN A 232 2.49 22.39 -11.51
N GLU A 233 3.16 21.23 -11.55
CA GLU A 233 4.60 21.17 -11.26
C GLU A 233 5.40 21.94 -12.31
N GLU A 234 5.11 21.72 -13.59
CA GLU A 234 5.72 22.47 -14.71
C GLU A 234 5.44 23.97 -14.62
N ALA A 235 4.19 24.35 -14.31
CA ALA A 235 3.80 25.75 -14.14
C ALA A 235 4.59 26.44 -13.01
N LEU A 236 4.67 25.79 -11.85
CA LEU A 236 5.37 26.31 -10.68
C LEU A 236 6.88 26.35 -10.90
N GLU A 237 7.46 25.33 -11.54
CA GLU A 237 8.88 25.28 -11.88
C GLU A 237 9.27 26.40 -12.86
N LEU A 238 8.49 26.60 -13.92
CA LEU A 238 8.71 27.66 -14.90
C LEU A 238 8.74 29.04 -14.23
N LEU A 239 7.72 29.37 -13.44
CA LEU A 239 7.62 30.65 -12.73
C LEU A 239 8.76 30.81 -11.71
N MET A 240 9.06 29.76 -10.94
CA MET A 240 10.14 29.78 -9.95
C MET A 240 11.51 29.98 -10.60
N GLY A 241 11.74 29.42 -11.79
CA GLY A 241 12.97 29.61 -12.57
C GLY A 241 13.22 31.09 -12.89
N HIS A 242 12.19 31.83 -13.28
CA HIS A 242 12.29 33.27 -13.53
C HIS A 242 12.45 34.08 -12.23
N LEU A 243 11.71 33.74 -11.18
CA LEU A 243 11.78 34.45 -9.89
C LEU A 243 13.15 34.34 -9.23
N LYS A 244 13.87 33.23 -9.43
CA LYS A 244 15.26 33.08 -8.98
C LYS A 244 16.24 34.04 -9.65
N LYS A 245 15.95 34.49 -10.88
CA LYS A 245 16.76 35.46 -11.61
C LYS A 245 16.36 36.90 -11.27
N ASP A 246 15.06 37.16 -11.22
CA ASP A 246 14.49 38.49 -10.94
C ASP A 246 13.19 38.37 -10.12
N LEU A 247 13.23 38.87 -8.89
CA LEU A 247 12.08 38.88 -7.98
C LEU A 247 10.97 39.87 -8.43
N ALA A 248 11.31 40.85 -9.27
CA ALA A 248 10.38 41.82 -9.85
C ALA A 248 9.93 41.42 -11.28
N ALA A 249 10.25 40.19 -11.72
CA ALA A 249 10.00 39.71 -13.06
C ALA A 249 8.55 39.96 -13.54
N ALA A 250 8.43 40.49 -14.77
CA ALA A 250 7.18 40.94 -15.38
C ALA A 250 6.35 41.88 -14.47
N ASN A 251 6.99 42.89 -13.88
CA ASN A 251 6.38 43.85 -12.96
C ASN A 251 5.68 43.18 -11.76
N GLY A 252 6.22 42.05 -11.30
CA GLY A 252 5.67 41.26 -10.20
C GLY A 252 4.52 40.33 -10.57
N SER A 253 4.11 40.26 -11.84
CA SER A 253 3.05 39.35 -12.28
C SER A 253 3.44 37.88 -12.11
N ALA A 254 4.69 37.50 -12.40
CA ALA A 254 5.15 36.11 -12.21
C ALA A 254 5.02 35.64 -10.76
N ARG A 255 5.39 36.50 -9.81
CA ARG A 255 5.23 36.22 -8.38
C ARG A 255 3.76 36.09 -8.01
N LYS A 256 2.91 37.01 -8.49
CA LYS A 256 1.48 36.98 -8.23
C LYS A 256 0.86 35.68 -8.74
N THR A 257 1.10 35.31 -10.00
CA THR A 257 0.59 34.08 -10.59
C THR A 257 1.06 32.85 -9.83
N LEU A 258 2.33 32.77 -9.44
CA LEU A 258 2.83 31.66 -8.63
C LEU A 258 2.10 31.57 -7.28
N MET A 259 1.89 32.70 -6.59
CA MET A 259 1.14 32.73 -5.33
C MET A 259 -0.33 32.35 -5.51
N ASP A 260 -0.96 32.77 -6.61
CA ASP A 260 -2.35 32.45 -6.93
C ASP A 260 -2.52 30.94 -7.21
N ILE A 261 -1.60 30.32 -7.97
CA ILE A 261 -1.57 28.87 -8.20
C ILE A 261 -1.38 28.13 -6.88
N LEU A 262 -0.42 28.55 -6.04
CA LEU A 262 -0.21 27.95 -4.73
C LEU A 262 -1.45 28.08 -3.83
N ALA A 263 -2.16 29.20 -3.88
CA ALA A 263 -3.40 29.39 -3.13
C ALA A 263 -4.50 28.45 -3.63
N ALA A 264 -4.64 28.30 -4.96
CA ALA A 264 -5.61 27.41 -5.60
C ALA A 264 -5.39 25.93 -5.24
N LEU A 265 -4.14 25.48 -5.14
CA LEU A 265 -3.80 24.12 -4.70
C LEU A 265 -4.11 23.86 -3.21
N GLY A 266 -4.29 24.90 -2.41
CA GLY A 266 -4.62 24.77 -0.99
C GLY A 266 -3.44 24.37 -0.10
N THR A 267 -3.68 24.31 1.21
CA THR A 267 -2.64 24.08 2.23
C THR A 267 -2.28 22.60 2.42
N GLY A 268 -3.17 21.68 2.06
CA GLY A 268 -2.97 20.23 2.16
C GLY A 268 -2.17 19.62 1.00
N ASP A 269 -1.89 20.39 -0.06
CA ASP A 269 -1.16 19.89 -1.21
C ASP A 269 0.37 19.90 -0.98
N ALA A 270 1.00 18.74 -1.21
CA ALA A 270 2.43 18.54 -0.96
C ALA A 270 3.32 19.34 -1.92
N LEU A 271 2.90 19.48 -3.19
CA LEU A 271 3.60 20.26 -4.20
C LEU A 271 3.56 21.74 -3.82
N ALA A 272 2.39 22.25 -3.46
CA ALA A 272 2.23 23.62 -2.98
C ALA A 272 3.06 23.87 -1.71
N ALA A 273 3.12 22.92 -0.77
CA ALA A 273 3.96 23.03 0.42
C ALA A 273 5.47 23.05 0.11
N LYS A 274 5.94 22.31 -0.91
CA LYS A 274 7.33 22.36 -1.41
C LYS A 274 7.66 23.75 -1.96
N TYR A 275 6.84 24.27 -2.89
CA TYR A 275 7.10 25.55 -3.54
C TYR A 275 6.88 26.77 -2.62
N ARG A 276 5.97 26.71 -1.64
CA ARG A 276 5.85 27.76 -0.60
C ARG A 276 7.12 27.92 0.21
N ARG A 277 7.74 26.80 0.63
CA ARG A 277 9.01 26.80 1.36
C ARG A 277 10.14 27.41 0.51
N GLN A 278 10.22 27.02 -0.76
CA GLN A 278 11.21 27.57 -1.69
C GLN A 278 11.01 29.08 -1.93
N LEU A 279 9.76 29.52 -2.14
CA LEU A 279 9.44 30.93 -2.31
C LEU A 279 9.83 31.74 -1.06
N TYR A 280 9.52 31.23 0.13
CA TYR A 280 9.88 31.89 1.39
C TYR A 280 11.39 32.07 1.51
N SER A 281 12.18 31.02 1.24
CA SER A 281 13.65 31.08 1.27
C SER A 281 14.27 31.99 0.20
N LEU A 282 13.50 32.34 -0.84
CA LEU A 282 13.97 33.25 -1.89
C LEU A 282 13.69 34.72 -1.53
N LEU A 283 12.70 34.97 -0.68
CA LEU A 283 12.25 36.32 -0.31
C LEU A 283 12.91 36.87 0.96
N TYR A 284 13.45 36.00 1.81
CA TYR A 284 14.02 36.29 3.13
C TYR A 284 15.36 35.60 3.30
#